data_AF-A0A936RBY6-F1
#
_entry.id   AF-A0A936RBY6-F1
#
_cell.length_a   1.000
_cell.length_b   1.000
_cell.length_c   1.000
_cell.angle_alpha   90.00
_cell.angle_beta   90.00
_cell.angle_gamma   90.00
#
_symmetry.space_group_name_H-M   'P 1'
#
loop_
_entity.id
_entity.type
_entity.pdbx_description
1 polymer ?
#
loop_
_entity_poly.entity_id
_entity_poly.type
_entity_poly.pdbx_seq_one_letter_code
_entity_poly.pdbx_strand_id
1 'polypeptide(L)'
;MQSTVPHRMAIRAMGVPWVLDLTELHASDRSRVRANWSRTLADDLDPDDPTVPVFTPTYGPLGEREGVQLTAGRGAASDVDYAMSRALTVATITRRAGTALMLHAAGLAAPDGRTVVLVAQSGTGKSTASRVLGRHLGYVSDETVVIEDDDTVTPYPKPLSLIREGGMPSSKGEHSPDELSLLPTPPNPRLAAVVLLDRDPDRAAPSLTRIPLVEGIVDALPQTSSVLSLREPLRRLARALRVGGGPWRLAYAEIEDCVDLLSELLTDGPPGRGEVTVPSWAGFAGGGEAYPHLLAGAVLGLDDAVIRQRFDEAVVSQGRIALLIDGHPLRLDGLGTYLWQATASPQPLRDLVAGAQREFGAHPQAERLVRDAVAELATHRVLGDGHAAAG
;
A
#
# COMPACT_ATOMS: atom_id res chain seq x y z
N MET A 1 -32.43 21.84 29.48
CA MET A 1 -32.38 22.29 28.08
C MET A 1 -31.59 21.23 27.31
N GLN A 2 -32.26 20.27 26.66
CA GLN A 2 -31.56 19.25 25.88
C GLN A 2 -31.01 19.92 24.62
N SER A 3 -29.68 20.08 24.55
CA SER A 3 -29.00 20.51 23.33
C SER A 3 -29.38 19.54 22.20
N THR A 4 -30.09 20.02 21.18
CA THR A 4 -30.40 19.24 19.99
C THR A 4 -29.10 18.94 19.26
N VAL A 5 -28.63 17.69 19.36
CA VAL A 5 -27.46 17.22 18.63
C VAL A 5 -27.73 17.36 17.12
N PRO A 6 -26.91 18.10 16.36
CA PRO A 6 -27.16 18.33 14.94
C PRO A 6 -27.17 16.99 14.20
N HIS A 7 -28.12 16.84 13.28
CA HIS A 7 -28.30 15.62 12.50
C HIS A 7 -27.25 15.44 11.42
N ARG A 8 -26.66 16.54 10.94
CA ARG A 8 -25.61 16.53 9.92
C ARG A 8 -24.28 16.98 10.50
N MET A 9 -23.18 16.46 9.96
CA MET A 9 -21.83 16.95 10.23
C MET A 9 -20.97 16.84 8.97
N ALA A 10 -20.19 17.87 8.69
CA ALA A 10 -19.18 17.83 7.66
C ALA A 10 -17.87 17.26 8.22
N ILE A 11 -17.25 16.37 7.46
CA ILE A 11 -15.96 15.77 7.78
C ILE A 11 -15.03 15.78 6.57
N ARG A 12 -13.73 15.62 6.83
CA ARG A 12 -12.74 15.29 5.81
C ARG A 12 -12.23 13.87 6.02
N ALA A 13 -12.53 13.00 5.07
CA ALA A 13 -11.97 11.65 5.02
C ALA A 13 -10.87 11.62 3.96
N MET A 14 -9.61 11.39 4.35
CA MET A 14 -8.46 11.43 3.43
C MET A 14 -8.45 12.68 2.54
N GLY A 15 -8.77 13.84 3.12
CA GLY A 15 -8.87 15.13 2.41
C GLY A 15 -10.15 15.33 1.57
N VAL A 16 -10.95 14.28 1.35
CA VAL A 16 -12.22 14.36 0.62
C VAL A 16 -13.32 14.88 1.56
N PRO A 17 -14.07 15.93 1.17
CA PRO A 17 -15.20 16.41 1.96
C PRO A 17 -16.38 15.43 1.88
N TRP A 18 -17.01 15.17 3.02
CA TRP A 18 -18.23 14.39 3.15
C TRP A 18 -19.19 15.03 4.14
N VAL A 19 -20.48 14.85 3.93
CA VAL A 19 -21.51 15.12 4.93
C VAL A 19 -21.99 13.79 5.49
N LEU A 20 -21.86 13.58 6.80
CA LEU A 20 -22.54 12.48 7.48
C LEU A 20 -23.95 12.94 7.87
N ASP A 21 -24.97 12.34 7.27
CA ASP A 21 -26.37 12.55 7.65
C ASP A 21 -26.82 11.46 8.61
N LEU A 22 -26.84 11.78 9.89
CA LEU A 22 -27.16 10.86 10.97
C LEU A 22 -28.65 10.85 11.32
N THR A 23 -29.53 11.45 10.51
CA THR A 23 -30.97 11.58 10.78
C THR A 23 -31.63 10.24 11.10
N GLU A 24 -31.22 9.19 10.41
CA GLU A 24 -31.77 7.83 10.53
C GLU A 24 -31.25 7.05 11.76
N LEU A 25 -30.27 7.59 12.49
CA LEU A 25 -29.72 6.96 13.70
C LEU A 25 -30.48 7.38 14.97
N HIS A 26 -30.51 6.52 15.98
CA HIS A 26 -31.00 6.90 17.31
C HIS A 26 -30.13 8.00 17.95
N ALA A 27 -30.71 8.81 18.85
CA ALA A 27 -30.01 9.97 19.45
C ALA A 27 -28.71 9.61 20.20
N SER A 28 -28.67 8.45 20.87
CA SER A 28 -27.48 7.92 21.52
C SER A 28 -26.38 7.57 20.51
N ASP A 29 -26.75 6.96 19.40
CA ASP A 29 -25.82 6.56 18.34
C ASP A 29 -25.29 7.77 17.60
N ARG A 30 -26.13 8.78 17.33
CA ARG A 30 -25.69 10.07 16.79
C ARG A 30 -24.63 10.72 17.67
N SER A 31 -24.87 10.76 18.98
CA SER A 31 -23.93 11.37 19.94
C SER A 31 -22.59 10.63 19.96
N ARG A 32 -22.64 9.28 19.96
CA ARG A 32 -21.45 8.43 19.89
C ARG A 32 -20.67 8.62 18.59
N VAL A 33 -21.34 8.59 17.43
CA VAL A 33 -20.70 8.81 16.12
C VAL A 33 -20.03 10.18 16.08
N ARG A 34 -20.69 11.24 16.53
CA ARG A 34 -20.07 12.58 16.57
C ARG A 34 -18.83 12.62 17.47
N ALA A 35 -18.87 11.98 18.63
CA ALA A 35 -17.73 11.92 19.54
C ALA A 35 -16.57 11.12 18.92
N ASN A 36 -16.86 9.97 18.30
CA ASN A 36 -15.86 9.13 17.66
C ASN A 36 -15.15 9.87 16.52
N TRP A 37 -15.89 10.58 15.69
CA TRP A 37 -15.37 11.24 14.49
C TRP A 37 -14.91 12.69 14.71
N SER A 38 -14.83 13.15 15.97
CA SER A 38 -14.51 14.53 16.34
C SER A 38 -13.26 15.09 15.64
N ARG A 39 -12.21 14.28 15.49
CA ARG A 39 -10.93 14.67 14.87
C ARG A 39 -10.97 14.80 13.34
N THR A 40 -12.08 14.44 12.72
CA THR A 40 -12.28 14.56 11.26
C THR A 40 -13.21 15.70 10.87
N LEU A 41 -13.78 16.41 11.86
CA LEU A 41 -14.68 17.53 11.63
C LEU A 41 -14.02 18.59 10.74
N ALA A 42 -14.82 19.09 9.79
CA ALA A 42 -14.41 20.12 8.86
C ALA A 42 -15.26 21.36 9.10
N ASP A 43 -14.83 22.17 10.07
CA ASP A 43 -15.54 23.39 10.50
C ASP A 43 -15.61 24.45 9.39
N ASP A 44 -14.77 24.33 8.36
CA ASP A 44 -14.73 25.18 7.18
C ASP A 44 -15.75 24.78 6.10
N LEU A 45 -16.44 23.65 6.25
CA LEU A 45 -17.44 23.15 5.31
C LEU A 45 -18.87 23.38 5.81
N ASP A 46 -19.74 23.84 4.92
CA ASP A 46 -21.18 23.91 5.19
C ASP A 46 -21.80 22.50 5.05
N PRO A 47 -22.36 21.91 6.13
CA PRO A 47 -22.97 20.58 6.06
C PRO A 47 -24.24 20.52 5.19
N ASP A 48 -24.80 21.66 4.78
CA ASP A 48 -25.94 21.77 3.89
C ASP A 48 -25.55 22.09 2.43
N ASP A 49 -24.26 22.20 2.11
CA ASP A 49 -23.78 22.39 0.74
C ASP A 49 -24.18 21.18 -0.14
N PRO A 50 -25.02 21.37 -1.18
CA PRO A 50 -25.50 20.29 -2.04
C PRO A 50 -24.42 19.70 -2.95
N THR A 51 -23.25 20.34 -3.07
CA THR A 51 -22.13 19.84 -3.86
C THR A 51 -21.28 18.81 -3.12
N VAL A 52 -21.37 18.78 -1.79
CA VAL A 52 -20.64 17.82 -0.95
C VAL A 52 -21.43 16.52 -0.88
N PRO A 53 -20.79 15.36 -1.17
CA PRO A 53 -21.49 14.09 -1.14
C PRO A 53 -21.97 13.74 0.28
N VAL A 54 -23.22 13.31 0.37
CA VAL A 54 -23.87 12.92 1.63
C VAL A 54 -23.79 11.42 1.82
N PHE A 55 -23.37 11.00 3.01
CA PHE A 55 -23.33 9.63 3.47
C PHE A 55 -24.33 9.45 4.61
N THR A 56 -25.32 8.58 4.39
CA THR A 56 -26.40 8.32 5.37
C THR A 56 -26.29 6.88 5.88
N PRO A 57 -25.83 6.65 7.13
CA PRO A 57 -25.90 5.32 7.75
C PRO A 57 -27.33 4.99 8.16
N THR A 58 -27.81 3.80 7.78
CA THR A 58 -29.15 3.29 8.12
C THR A 58 -29.08 1.90 8.76
N TYR A 59 -30.08 1.54 9.56
CA TYR A 59 -30.22 0.18 10.11
C TYR A 59 -30.94 -0.74 9.12
N GLY A 60 -30.40 -1.93 8.85
CA GLY A 60 -31.05 -2.95 8.03
C GLY A 60 -30.18 -4.17 7.78
N PRO A 61 -30.62 -5.17 7.00
CA PRO A 61 -29.72 -6.23 6.55
C PRO A 61 -28.57 -5.64 5.72
N LEU A 62 -27.35 -6.18 5.87
CA LEU A 62 -26.22 -5.78 5.03
C LEU A 62 -26.60 -5.97 3.56
N GLY A 63 -26.55 -4.89 2.79
CA GLY A 63 -26.81 -4.89 1.37
C GLY A 63 -26.13 -3.71 0.71
N GLU A 64 -25.52 -3.95 -0.44
CA GLU A 64 -25.02 -2.87 -1.30
C GLU A 64 -26.22 -2.22 -1.98
N ARG A 65 -26.37 -0.91 -1.79
CA ARG A 65 -27.25 -0.09 -2.64
C ARG A 65 -26.38 0.73 -3.57
N GLU A 66 -26.83 0.92 -4.81
CA GLU A 66 -26.18 1.86 -5.73
C GLU A 66 -26.24 3.28 -5.14
N GLY A 67 -25.07 3.88 -4.87
CA GLY A 67 -24.92 5.24 -4.34
C GLY A 67 -24.25 5.35 -2.97
N VAL A 68 -24.10 6.58 -2.44
CA VAL A 68 -23.52 6.88 -1.12
C VAL A 68 -24.52 6.61 0.02
N GLN A 69 -25.16 5.44 0.01
CA GLN A 69 -26.06 5.01 1.07
C GLN A 69 -25.66 3.62 1.54
N LEU A 70 -25.51 3.46 2.85
CA LEU A 70 -25.22 2.17 3.44
C LEU A 70 -26.35 1.71 4.33
N THR A 71 -26.64 0.42 4.20
CA THR A 71 -27.46 -0.32 5.15
C THR A 71 -26.52 -1.13 6.05
N ALA A 72 -26.31 -0.66 7.28
CA ALA A 72 -25.57 -1.39 8.29
C ALA A 72 -26.47 -2.45 8.94
N GLY A 73 -25.95 -3.68 9.12
CA GLY A 73 -26.61 -4.81 9.77
C GLY A 73 -27.44 -4.41 11.00
N ARG A 74 -28.65 -4.98 11.19
CA ARG A 74 -29.47 -4.87 12.42
C ARG A 74 -28.83 -5.54 13.66
N GLY A 75 -27.50 -5.45 13.79
CA GLY A 75 -26.75 -5.90 14.97
C GLY A 75 -26.75 -4.83 16.07
N ALA A 76 -25.84 -4.98 17.04
CA ALA A 76 -25.69 -4.00 18.12
C ALA A 76 -25.29 -2.63 17.56
N ALA A 77 -25.54 -1.54 18.30
CA ALA A 77 -25.22 -0.16 17.87
C ALA A 77 -23.76 0.02 17.40
N SER A 78 -22.83 -0.75 17.97
CA SER A 78 -21.41 -0.80 17.59
C SER A 78 -21.13 -1.43 16.22
N ASP A 79 -22.09 -2.14 15.62
CA ASP A 79 -21.97 -2.71 14.28
C ASP A 79 -22.26 -1.67 13.20
N VAL A 80 -23.04 -0.62 13.52
CA VAL A 80 -23.28 0.54 12.65
C VAL A 80 -22.01 1.37 12.51
N ASP A 81 -21.32 1.67 13.61
CA ASP A 81 -20.11 2.49 13.60
C ASP A 81 -19.00 1.86 12.75
N TYR A 82 -18.77 0.56 12.93
CA TYR A 82 -17.76 -0.18 12.17
C TYR A 82 -18.12 -0.32 10.69
N ALA A 83 -19.39 -0.61 10.38
CA ALA A 83 -19.86 -0.68 8.99
C ALA A 83 -19.74 0.67 8.27
N MET A 84 -20.10 1.76 8.96
CA MET A 84 -19.94 3.13 8.47
C MET A 84 -18.46 3.45 8.20
N SER A 85 -17.59 3.23 9.18
CA SER A 85 -16.15 3.47 9.07
C SER A 85 -15.56 2.79 7.84
N ARG A 86 -15.80 1.48 7.70
CA ARG A 86 -15.33 0.70 6.55
C ARG A 86 -15.77 1.25 5.22
N ALA A 87 -17.07 1.49 5.05
CA ALA A 87 -17.57 1.81 3.73
C ALA A 87 -17.45 3.31 3.38
N LEU A 88 -17.32 4.20 4.36
CA LEU A 88 -16.79 5.54 4.12
C LEU A 88 -15.34 5.49 3.65
N THR A 89 -14.50 4.64 4.27
CA THR A 89 -13.11 4.41 3.82
C THR A 89 -13.08 3.89 2.38
N VAL A 90 -13.87 2.86 2.04
CA VAL A 90 -13.97 2.33 0.66
C VAL A 90 -14.44 3.39 -0.33
N ALA A 91 -15.54 4.12 -0.02
CA ALA A 91 -16.06 5.15 -0.90
C ALA A 91 -15.03 6.28 -1.14
N THR A 92 -14.26 6.61 -0.11
CA THR A 92 -13.20 7.62 -0.21
C THR A 92 -12.01 7.11 -1.02
N ILE A 93 -11.58 5.86 -0.84
CA ILE A 93 -10.55 5.21 -1.67
C ILE A 93 -10.95 5.28 -3.14
N THR A 94 -12.19 4.93 -3.47
CA THR A 94 -12.69 4.99 -4.85
C THR A 94 -12.61 6.41 -5.41
N ARG A 95 -12.94 7.44 -4.63
CA ARG A 95 -12.82 8.85 -5.05
C ARG A 95 -11.37 9.33 -5.20
N ARG A 96 -10.44 8.74 -4.44
CA ARG A 96 -9.01 9.06 -4.49
C ARG A 96 -8.23 8.21 -5.50
N ALA A 97 -8.86 7.21 -6.11
CA ALA A 97 -8.22 6.34 -7.10
C ALA A 97 -7.59 7.16 -8.23
N GLY A 98 -6.32 6.89 -8.53
CA GLY A 98 -5.55 7.60 -9.57
C GLY A 98 -5.03 8.99 -9.18
N THR A 99 -5.31 9.48 -7.96
CA THR A 99 -4.90 10.84 -7.53
C THR A 99 -3.75 10.84 -6.53
N ALA A 100 -3.58 9.78 -5.73
CA ALA A 100 -2.53 9.68 -4.73
C ALA A 100 -2.21 8.22 -4.41
N LEU A 101 -1.01 7.99 -3.87
CA LEU A 101 -0.62 6.67 -3.37
C LEU A 101 -1.32 6.41 -2.04
N MET A 102 -2.12 5.34 -1.98
CA MET A 102 -2.81 4.94 -0.77
C MET A 102 -2.27 3.60 -0.29
N LEU A 103 -1.75 3.57 0.94
CA LEU A 103 -1.21 2.38 1.59
C LEU A 103 -2.13 1.94 2.72
N HIS A 104 -2.41 0.64 2.79
CA HIS A 104 -3.06 -0.01 3.91
C HIS A 104 -2.06 -0.11 5.07
N ALA A 105 -1.98 0.97 5.84
CA ALA A 105 -0.90 1.25 6.77
C ALA A 105 -1.37 2.10 7.95
N ALA A 106 -0.58 2.10 9.02
CA ALA A 106 -0.71 3.11 10.06
C ALA A 106 0.23 4.30 9.77
N GLY A 107 -0.24 5.51 10.02
CA GLY A 107 0.54 6.74 9.87
C GLY A 107 0.73 7.41 11.22
N LEU A 108 1.98 7.71 11.58
CA LEU A 108 2.34 8.33 12.85
C LEU A 108 3.39 9.42 12.61
N ALA A 109 3.20 10.58 13.22
CA ALA A 109 3.99 11.76 12.92
C ALA A 109 4.72 12.33 14.15
N ALA A 110 5.98 12.67 13.97
CA ALA A 110 6.73 13.48 14.92
C ALA A 110 6.14 14.89 15.03
N PRO A 111 6.41 15.65 16.11
CA PRO A 111 5.85 16.99 16.31
C PRO A 111 6.11 17.99 15.16
N ASP A 112 7.16 17.78 14.38
CA ASP A 112 7.52 18.62 13.21
C ASP A 112 6.85 18.18 11.90
N GLY A 113 5.95 17.19 11.94
CA GLY A 113 5.22 16.69 10.78
C GLY A 113 5.88 15.52 10.06
N ARG A 114 7.14 15.15 10.38
CA ARG A 114 7.78 13.96 9.78
C ARG A 114 6.99 12.70 10.14
N THR A 115 6.50 11.98 9.13
CA THR A 115 5.56 10.88 9.28
C THR A 115 6.17 9.56 8.86
N VAL A 116 6.12 8.57 9.75
CA VAL A 116 6.42 7.18 9.43
C VAL A 116 5.14 6.46 9.02
N VAL A 117 5.22 5.69 7.94
CA VAL A 117 4.12 4.87 7.41
C VAL A 117 4.45 3.41 7.66
N LEU A 118 3.67 2.77 8.52
CA LEU A 118 3.83 1.39 8.93
C LEU A 118 2.92 0.49 8.10
N VAL A 119 3.48 -0.13 7.08
CA VAL A 119 2.78 -1.06 6.19
C VAL A 119 2.80 -2.44 6.81
N ALA A 120 1.65 -3.07 6.94
CA ALA A 120 1.55 -4.44 7.43
C ALA A 120 0.40 -5.16 6.74
N GLN A 121 0.49 -6.48 6.64
CA GLN A 121 -0.62 -7.31 6.20
C GLN A 121 -1.88 -7.07 7.06
N SER A 122 -3.05 -7.37 6.51
CA SER A 122 -4.29 -7.29 7.30
C SER A 122 -4.23 -8.28 8.47
N GLY A 123 -4.62 -7.84 9.67
CA GLY A 123 -4.63 -8.70 10.86
C GLY A 123 -3.30 -8.83 11.61
N THR A 124 -2.21 -8.19 11.15
CA THR A 124 -0.88 -8.32 11.79
C THR A 124 -0.56 -7.20 12.80
N GLY A 125 -1.57 -6.52 13.35
CA GLY A 125 -1.39 -5.62 14.48
C GLY A 125 -1.29 -4.11 14.18
N LYS A 126 -1.69 -3.62 12.99
CA LYS A 126 -1.69 -2.17 12.67
C LYS A 126 -2.46 -1.32 13.67
N SER A 127 -3.70 -1.70 14.00
CA SER A 127 -4.50 -0.95 14.98
C SER A 127 -3.89 -1.03 16.38
N THR A 128 -3.21 -2.12 16.73
CA THR A 128 -2.41 -2.22 17.97
C THR A 128 -1.23 -1.25 17.93
N ALA A 129 -0.48 -1.22 16.82
CA ALA A 129 0.63 -0.28 16.62
C ALA A 129 0.16 1.17 16.71
N SER A 130 -0.93 1.54 16.05
CA SER A 130 -1.53 2.88 16.14
C SER A 130 -1.94 3.23 17.57
N ARG A 131 -2.53 2.29 18.31
CA ARG A 131 -2.95 2.52 19.70
C ARG A 131 -1.77 2.75 20.64
N VAL A 132 -0.69 1.99 20.46
CA VAL A 132 0.50 2.05 21.33
C VAL A 132 1.35 3.26 20.97
N LEU A 133 1.81 3.31 19.72
CA LEU A 133 2.73 4.34 19.24
C LEU A 133 2.05 5.71 19.12
N GLY A 134 0.74 5.74 18.86
CA GLY A 134 -0.04 6.99 18.80
C GLY A 134 -0.13 7.74 20.12
N ARG A 135 0.31 7.16 21.25
CA ARG A 135 0.47 7.87 22.53
C ARG A 135 1.78 8.63 22.64
N HIS A 136 2.73 8.35 21.74
CA HIS A 136 4.07 8.95 21.70
C HIS A 136 4.28 9.80 20.45
N LEU A 137 3.61 9.47 19.35
CA LEU A 137 3.64 10.19 18.07
C LEU A 137 2.23 10.62 17.69
N GLY A 138 2.12 11.74 16.96
CA GLY A 138 0.84 12.23 16.46
C GLY A 138 0.13 11.22 15.57
N TYR A 139 -1.11 10.87 15.91
CA TYR A 139 -1.90 9.90 15.16
C TYR A 139 -2.37 10.49 13.82
N VAL A 140 -2.04 9.84 12.69
CA VAL A 140 -2.47 10.29 11.36
C VAL A 140 -3.61 9.43 10.82
N SER A 141 -3.48 8.10 10.89
CA SER A 141 -4.48 7.10 10.44
C SER A 141 -4.05 5.70 10.92
N ASP A 142 -4.98 4.77 11.10
CA ASP A 142 -4.70 3.36 11.44
C ASP A 142 -4.94 2.35 10.31
N GLU A 143 -5.57 2.78 9.22
CA GLU A 143 -6.02 1.90 8.14
C GLU A 143 -5.47 2.33 6.78
N THR A 144 -5.71 3.57 6.38
CA THR A 144 -5.28 4.06 5.06
C THR A 144 -4.47 5.33 5.22
N VAL A 145 -3.23 5.31 4.76
CA VAL A 145 -2.37 6.49 4.66
C VAL A 145 -2.32 6.95 3.22
N VAL A 146 -2.60 8.23 2.99
CA VAL A 146 -2.59 8.85 1.66
C VAL A 146 -1.34 9.70 1.51
N ILE A 147 -0.54 9.40 0.49
CA ILE A 147 0.71 10.07 0.15
C ILE A 147 0.53 10.78 -1.21
N GLU A 148 0.50 12.11 -1.14
CA GLU A 148 0.40 13.02 -2.28
C GLU A 148 1.71 13.10 -3.08
N ASP A 149 1.65 13.64 -4.30
CA ASP A 149 2.77 13.69 -5.24
C ASP A 149 4.02 14.40 -4.73
N ASP A 150 3.86 15.34 -3.83
CA ASP A 150 4.91 16.13 -3.17
C ASP A 150 5.35 15.56 -1.80
N ASP A 151 5.04 14.29 -1.54
CA ASP A 151 5.27 13.59 -0.26
C ASP A 151 4.45 14.14 0.91
N THR A 152 3.46 15.00 0.65
CA THR A 152 2.44 15.33 1.65
C THR A 152 1.69 14.09 2.08
N VAL A 153 1.53 13.93 3.40
CA VAL A 153 0.62 12.92 3.94
C VAL A 153 -0.69 13.59 4.28
N THR A 154 -1.78 13.14 3.68
CA THR A 154 -3.11 13.68 3.97
C THR A 154 -3.67 13.00 5.22
N PRO A 155 -3.95 13.75 6.31
CA PRO A 155 -4.47 13.18 7.54
C PRO A 155 -5.83 12.51 7.37
N TYR A 156 -6.04 11.43 8.12
CA TYR A 156 -7.35 10.83 8.30
C TYR A 156 -7.46 10.20 9.71
N PRO A 157 -7.51 11.03 10.77
CA PRO A 157 -7.51 10.56 12.16
C PRO A 157 -8.90 10.05 12.56
N LYS A 158 -9.40 9.05 11.82
CA LYS A 158 -10.69 8.40 12.07
C LYS A 158 -10.65 7.55 13.36
N PRO A 159 -11.81 7.12 13.88
CA PRO A 159 -11.87 6.17 14.97
C PRO A 159 -11.11 4.87 14.65
N LEU A 160 -10.55 4.25 15.69
CA LEU A 160 -9.81 3.00 15.59
C LEU A 160 -10.76 1.82 15.77
N SER A 161 -10.73 0.90 14.80
CA SER A 161 -11.55 -0.31 14.83
C SER A 161 -10.82 -1.43 15.59
N LEU A 162 -11.02 -1.50 16.91
CA LEU A 162 -10.36 -2.47 17.80
C LEU A 162 -11.24 -3.70 18.04
N ILE A 163 -10.61 -4.86 18.25
CA ILE A 163 -11.35 -6.06 18.68
C ILE A 163 -11.91 -5.80 20.09
N ARG A 164 -13.21 -6.05 20.28
CA ARG A 164 -13.89 -5.88 21.57
C ARG A 164 -13.27 -6.84 22.60
N GLU A 165 -13.12 -6.39 23.84
CA GLU A 165 -12.59 -7.23 24.92
C GLU A 165 -13.39 -8.54 25.07
N GLY A 166 -12.69 -9.67 25.12
CA GLY A 166 -13.30 -11.01 25.17
C GLY A 166 -14.07 -11.43 23.91
N GLY A 167 -14.04 -10.62 22.84
CA GLY A 167 -14.74 -10.88 21.59
C GLY A 167 -13.94 -11.71 20.59
N MET A 168 -14.65 -12.25 19.60
CA MET A 168 -14.03 -12.87 18.42
C MET A 168 -13.30 -11.81 17.58
N PRO A 169 -12.31 -12.16 16.74
CA PRO A 169 -11.60 -11.21 15.88
C PRO A 169 -12.50 -10.39 14.92
N SER A 170 -13.70 -10.90 14.63
CA SER A 170 -14.73 -10.21 13.83
C SER A 170 -15.56 -9.19 14.62
N SER A 171 -15.53 -9.24 15.95
CA SER A 171 -16.25 -8.34 16.84
C SER A 171 -15.43 -7.08 17.07
N LYS A 172 -15.53 -6.10 16.17
CA LYS A 172 -14.83 -4.82 16.28
C LYS A 172 -15.72 -3.72 16.85
N GLY A 173 -15.16 -2.89 17.72
CA GLY A 173 -15.73 -1.63 18.21
C GLY A 173 -14.93 -0.44 17.68
N GLU A 174 -15.61 0.67 17.45
CA GLU A 174 -14.96 1.94 17.10
C GLU A 174 -14.70 2.77 18.35
N HIS A 175 -13.44 3.15 18.54
CA HIS A 175 -13.00 3.98 19.65
C HIS A 175 -12.44 5.30 19.14
N SER A 176 -12.85 6.40 19.78
CA SER A 176 -12.32 7.72 19.41
C SER A 176 -10.82 7.80 19.70
N PRO A 177 -10.03 8.55 18.91
CA PRO A 177 -8.63 8.77 19.23
C PRO A 177 -8.42 9.47 20.60
N ASP A 178 -9.38 10.30 21.04
CA ASP A 178 -9.34 10.98 22.33
C ASP A 178 -9.53 10.00 23.51
N GLU A 179 -10.48 9.07 23.42
CA GLU A 179 -10.71 8.00 24.39
C GLU A 179 -9.45 7.14 24.59
N LEU A 180 -8.72 6.90 23.50
CA LEU A 180 -7.48 6.11 23.53
C LEU A 180 -6.25 6.92 23.96
N SER A 181 -6.42 8.22 24.23
CA SER A 181 -5.34 9.17 24.56
C SER A 181 -4.27 9.27 23.48
N LEU A 182 -4.67 9.17 22.21
CA LEU A 182 -3.73 9.33 21.09
C LEU A 182 -3.38 10.81 20.93
N LEU A 183 -2.12 11.12 20.60
CA LEU A 183 -1.69 12.48 20.33
C LEU A 183 -2.34 13.03 19.05
N PRO A 184 -2.60 14.35 18.97
CA PRO A 184 -3.18 14.95 17.79
C PRO A 184 -2.23 14.85 16.59
N THR A 185 -2.80 14.85 15.38
CA THR A 185 -2.00 14.97 14.16
C THR A 185 -1.31 16.34 14.14
N PRO A 186 0.02 16.42 13.94
CA PRO A 186 0.72 17.69 13.76
C PRO A 186 0.29 18.35 12.44
N PRO A 187 0.44 19.69 12.32
CA PRO A 187 0.17 20.38 11.06
C PRO A 187 1.12 19.90 9.96
N ASN A 188 0.62 19.84 8.72
CA ASN A 188 1.40 19.54 7.52
C ASN A 188 2.25 18.25 7.59
N PRO A 189 1.66 17.07 7.87
CA PRO A 189 2.45 15.85 7.89
C PRO A 189 3.07 15.55 6.52
N ARG A 190 4.31 15.07 6.51
CA ARG A 190 5.11 14.75 5.33
C ARG A 190 5.76 13.39 5.51
N LEU A 191 5.81 12.61 4.43
CA LEU A 191 6.42 11.29 4.46
C LEU A 191 7.90 11.42 4.83
N ALA A 192 8.32 10.69 5.86
CA ALA A 192 9.70 10.60 6.31
C ALA A 192 10.28 9.20 6.10
N ALA A 193 9.46 8.15 6.24
CA ALA A 193 9.86 6.78 5.95
C ALA A 193 8.65 5.88 5.73
N VAL A 194 8.83 4.82 4.93
CA VAL A 194 7.92 3.68 4.87
C VAL A 194 8.61 2.47 5.49
N VAL A 195 7.93 1.81 6.42
CA VAL A 195 8.44 0.66 7.18
C VAL A 195 7.47 -0.50 7.02
N LEU A 196 8.00 -1.64 6.56
CA LEU A 196 7.27 -2.90 6.49
C LEU A 196 7.36 -3.61 7.84
N LEU A 197 6.22 -3.90 8.45
CA LEU A 197 6.13 -4.59 9.72
C LEU A 197 6.24 -6.11 9.52
N ASP A 198 7.13 -6.73 10.27
CA ASP A 198 7.39 -8.18 10.28
C ASP A 198 7.33 -8.67 11.74
N ARG A 199 6.15 -9.16 12.16
CA ARG A 199 5.95 -9.60 13.54
C ARG A 199 6.37 -11.05 13.70
N ASP A 200 7.34 -11.28 14.57
CA ASP A 200 7.85 -12.59 14.97
C ASP A 200 7.82 -12.70 16.51
N PRO A 201 6.86 -13.46 17.09
CA PRO A 201 6.74 -13.62 18.54
C PRO A 201 7.97 -14.23 19.22
N ASP A 202 8.80 -14.97 18.49
CA ASP A 202 10.01 -15.62 19.02
C ASP A 202 11.23 -14.68 18.98
N ARG A 203 11.04 -13.43 18.52
CA ARG A 203 12.13 -12.46 18.37
C ARG A 203 12.57 -11.90 19.71
N ALA A 204 13.88 -11.97 19.99
CA ALA A 204 14.44 -11.48 21.24
C ALA A 204 14.50 -9.94 21.36
N ALA A 205 14.70 -9.23 20.26
CA ALA A 205 14.78 -7.76 20.25
C ALA A 205 14.32 -7.21 18.90
N PRO A 206 13.68 -6.02 18.87
CA PRO A 206 13.27 -5.39 17.62
C PRO A 206 14.50 -4.95 16.82
N SER A 207 14.40 -5.00 15.50
CA SER A 207 15.45 -4.49 14.62
C SER A 207 14.87 -3.85 13.38
N LEU A 208 15.42 -2.69 13.03
CA LEU A 208 15.11 -1.98 11.80
C LEU A 208 16.24 -2.20 10.78
N THR A 209 15.93 -2.82 9.65
CA THR A 209 16.91 -3.13 8.59
C THR A 209 16.44 -2.63 7.25
N ARG A 210 17.40 -2.21 6.40
CA ARG A 210 17.09 -1.87 5.01
C ARG A 210 16.92 -3.15 4.21
N ILE A 211 15.92 -3.17 3.33
CA ILE A 211 15.69 -4.28 2.40
C ILE A 211 15.87 -3.82 0.93
N PRO A 212 16.12 -4.76 0.00
CA PRO A 212 16.16 -4.47 -1.43
C PRO A 212 14.89 -3.80 -1.95
N LEU A 213 15.03 -2.84 -2.87
CA LEU A 213 13.89 -2.05 -3.36
C LEU A 213 12.80 -2.92 -4.01
N VAL A 214 13.19 -3.85 -4.88
CA VAL A 214 12.26 -4.75 -5.57
C VAL A 214 11.51 -5.65 -4.59
N GLU A 215 12.16 -6.09 -3.52
CA GLU A 215 11.52 -6.85 -2.43
C GLU A 215 10.51 -5.98 -1.71
N GLY A 216 10.89 -4.75 -1.34
CA GLY A 216 9.98 -3.80 -0.70
C GLY A 216 8.76 -3.43 -1.55
N ILE A 217 8.92 -3.32 -2.88
CA ILE A 217 7.81 -3.11 -3.81
C ILE A 217 6.86 -4.31 -3.77
N VAL A 218 7.38 -5.53 -3.90
CA VAL A 218 6.56 -6.75 -3.92
C VAL A 218 5.80 -6.96 -2.61
N ASP A 219 6.43 -6.66 -1.48
CA ASP A 219 5.79 -6.79 -0.16
C ASP A 219 4.75 -5.70 0.09
N ALA A 220 5.01 -4.47 -0.35
CA ALA A 220 4.11 -3.33 -0.14
C ALA A 220 2.93 -3.32 -1.12
N LEU A 221 3.10 -3.82 -2.34
CA LEU A 221 2.10 -3.70 -3.40
C LEU A 221 0.73 -4.34 -3.04
N PRO A 222 0.65 -5.53 -2.42
CA PRO A 222 -0.62 -6.09 -1.92
C PRO A 222 -1.26 -5.24 -0.81
N GLN A 223 -0.50 -4.35 -0.19
CA GLN A 223 -0.97 -3.40 0.85
C GLN A 223 -1.22 -2.01 0.25
N THR A 224 -1.50 -1.90 -1.04
CA THR A 224 -1.92 -0.66 -1.68
C THR A 224 -3.42 -0.68 -2.00
N SER A 225 -4.01 0.50 -2.15
CA SER A 225 -5.39 0.66 -2.64
C SER A 225 -5.38 1.42 -3.96
N SER A 226 -5.98 0.84 -5.00
CA SER A 226 -6.12 1.44 -6.35
C SER A 226 -4.80 1.93 -6.97
N VAL A 227 -3.66 1.33 -6.60
CA VAL A 227 -2.35 1.78 -7.07
C VAL A 227 -2.24 1.74 -8.59
N LEU A 228 -2.83 0.72 -9.22
CA LEU A 228 -2.79 0.53 -10.68
C LEU A 228 -3.58 1.60 -11.46
N SER A 229 -4.37 2.42 -10.78
CA SER A 229 -5.02 3.59 -11.37
C SER A 229 -4.09 4.81 -11.47
N LEU A 230 -2.91 4.77 -10.83
CA LEU A 230 -1.93 5.86 -10.88
C LEU A 230 -1.14 5.85 -12.18
N ARG A 231 -0.58 7.01 -12.52
CA ARG A 231 0.46 7.12 -13.54
C ARG A 231 1.76 6.56 -12.97
N GLU A 232 2.37 5.60 -13.66
CA GLU A 232 3.64 4.96 -13.23
C GLU A 232 3.56 4.37 -11.80
N PRO A 233 2.64 3.42 -11.56
CA PRO A 233 2.32 2.90 -10.22
C PRO A 233 3.53 2.33 -9.44
N LEU A 234 4.38 1.54 -10.09
CA LEU A 234 5.57 0.96 -9.47
C LEU A 234 6.61 2.03 -9.14
N ARG A 235 6.82 3.01 -10.02
CA ARG A 235 7.75 4.13 -9.74
C ARG A 235 7.23 4.99 -8.60
N ARG A 236 5.92 5.23 -8.52
CA ARG A 236 5.32 5.99 -7.42
C ARG A 236 5.53 5.30 -6.08
N LEU A 237 5.27 3.99 -6.03
CA LEU A 237 5.53 3.17 -4.84
C LEU A 237 7.03 3.11 -4.50
N ALA A 238 7.90 2.95 -5.51
CA ALA A 238 9.35 2.92 -5.33
C ALA A 238 9.88 4.23 -4.74
N ARG A 239 9.39 5.40 -5.20
CA ARG A 239 9.77 6.70 -4.65
C ARG A 239 9.41 6.80 -3.17
N ALA A 240 8.16 6.47 -2.80
CA ALA A 240 7.70 6.51 -1.42
C ALA A 240 8.53 5.59 -0.50
N LEU A 241 8.76 4.34 -0.92
CA LEU A 241 9.56 3.37 -0.15
C LEU A 241 11.01 3.82 0.08
N ARG A 242 11.54 4.68 -0.78
CA ARG A 242 12.93 5.18 -0.72
C ARG A 242 13.11 6.42 0.14
N VAL A 243 12.02 7.10 0.49
CA VAL A 243 12.06 8.25 1.42
C VAL A 243 12.66 7.80 2.76
N GLY A 244 13.48 8.66 3.37
CA GLY A 244 14.20 8.33 4.60
C GLY A 244 15.29 7.25 4.43
N GLY A 245 15.71 6.96 3.20
CA GLY A 245 16.73 5.96 2.91
C GLY A 245 16.23 4.52 3.01
N GLY A 246 14.92 4.28 2.90
CA GLY A 246 14.32 2.94 2.88
C GLY A 246 14.55 2.20 1.55
N PRO A 247 13.80 1.10 1.28
CA PRO A 247 12.72 0.55 2.12
C PRO A 247 13.26 -0.07 3.42
N TRP A 248 12.46 0.00 4.47
CA TRP A 248 12.79 -0.53 5.79
C TRP A 248 11.90 -1.71 6.14
N ARG A 249 12.46 -2.72 6.81
CA ARG A 249 11.72 -3.79 7.50
C ARG A 249 11.98 -3.65 9.00
N LEU A 250 10.90 -3.62 9.78
CA LEU A 250 10.93 -3.66 11.23
C LEU A 250 10.50 -5.07 11.65
N ALA A 251 11.47 -5.85 12.13
CA ALA A 251 11.21 -7.16 12.70
C ALA A 251 11.10 -7.04 14.23
N TYR A 252 10.00 -7.52 14.82
CA TYR A 252 9.68 -7.29 16.24
C TYR A 252 8.74 -8.36 16.81
N ALA A 253 8.73 -8.54 18.14
CA ALA A 253 7.74 -9.37 18.83
C ALA A 253 6.55 -8.53 19.32
N GLU A 254 6.84 -7.49 20.11
CA GLU A 254 5.88 -6.54 20.67
C GLU A 254 6.19 -5.11 20.19
N ILE A 255 5.14 -4.34 19.89
CA ILE A 255 5.30 -3.04 19.19
C ILE A 255 5.76 -1.93 20.15
N GLU A 256 5.48 -2.10 21.44
CA GLU A 256 5.93 -1.25 22.55
C GLU A 256 7.45 -1.11 22.55
N ASP A 257 8.18 -2.18 22.22
CA ASP A 257 9.65 -2.19 22.19
C ASP A 257 10.23 -1.41 20.99
N CYS A 258 9.38 -0.98 20.05
CA CYS A 258 9.81 -0.33 18.81
C CYS A 258 9.72 1.22 18.87
N VAL A 259 9.21 1.79 19.95
CA VAL A 259 8.98 3.26 20.07
C VAL A 259 10.26 4.04 19.83
N ASP A 260 11.36 3.65 20.47
CA ASP A 260 12.64 4.37 20.37
C ASP A 260 13.23 4.27 18.96
N LEU A 261 13.24 3.06 18.36
CA LEU A 261 13.74 2.84 16.99
C LEU A 261 13.00 3.69 15.94
N LEU A 262 11.67 3.78 16.06
CA LEU A 262 10.85 4.58 15.15
C LEU A 262 11.02 6.08 15.39
N SER A 263 11.20 6.48 16.64
CA SER A 263 11.47 7.87 17.01
C SER A 263 12.84 8.32 16.48
N GLU A 264 13.88 7.52 16.66
CA GLU A 264 15.23 7.76 16.12
C GLU A 264 15.21 7.86 14.59
N LEU A 265 14.50 6.95 13.90
CA LEU A 265 14.32 7.02 12.45
C LEU A 265 13.71 8.36 12.02
N LEU A 266 12.76 8.87 12.80
CA LEU A 266 12.13 10.16 12.55
C LEU A 266 13.06 11.33 12.86
N THR A 267 13.81 11.34 13.97
CA THR A 267 14.67 12.48 14.39
C THR A 267 16.02 12.51 13.72
N ASP A 268 16.80 11.44 13.85
CA ASP A 268 18.22 11.38 13.50
C ASP A 268 18.45 10.81 12.09
N GLY A 269 17.38 10.33 11.46
CA GLY A 269 17.45 9.56 10.24
C GLY A 269 17.90 8.11 10.50
N PRO A 270 18.08 7.31 9.45
CA PRO A 270 18.22 5.87 9.63
C PRO A 270 19.48 5.46 10.41
N PRO A 271 19.41 4.40 11.23
CA PRO A 271 20.57 3.88 11.94
C PRO A 271 21.65 3.42 10.96
N GLY A 272 22.92 3.69 11.28
CA GLY A 272 24.06 3.31 10.42
C GLY A 272 24.41 4.32 9.31
N ARG A 273 24.19 5.63 9.55
CA ARG A 273 24.54 6.80 8.71
C ARG A 273 26.02 6.94 8.27
N GLY A 274 26.84 5.90 8.36
CA GLY A 274 28.06 5.83 7.56
C GLY A 274 27.73 5.94 6.07
N GLU A 275 28.72 6.10 5.21
CA GLU A 275 28.57 6.15 3.74
C GLU A 275 27.95 4.86 3.18
N VAL A 276 26.66 4.62 3.45
CA VAL A 276 25.91 3.50 2.90
C VAL A 276 25.36 3.97 1.58
N THR A 277 26.08 3.65 0.50
CA THR A 277 25.65 3.89 -0.87
C THR A 277 24.23 3.37 -1.05
N VAL A 278 23.28 4.29 -1.22
CA VAL A 278 21.89 3.90 -1.48
C VAL A 278 21.85 3.32 -2.89
N PRO A 279 21.36 2.07 -3.09
CA PRO A 279 21.39 1.45 -4.40
C PRO A 279 20.69 2.32 -5.45
N SER A 280 21.29 2.43 -6.63
CA SER A 280 20.63 3.08 -7.76
C SER A 280 19.41 2.24 -8.19
N TRP A 281 18.45 2.92 -8.79
CA TRP A 281 17.29 2.29 -9.38
C TRP A 281 16.90 3.05 -10.64
N ALA A 282 16.29 2.35 -11.58
CA ALA A 282 15.77 2.92 -12.80
C ALA A 282 14.32 2.49 -12.98
N GLY A 283 13.47 3.44 -13.40
CA GLY A 283 12.10 3.16 -13.79
C GLY A 283 11.96 3.30 -15.29
N PHE A 284 11.34 2.31 -15.91
CA PHE A 284 11.04 2.28 -17.34
C PHE A 284 9.53 2.36 -17.50
N ALA A 285 9.06 3.38 -18.21
CA ALA A 285 7.68 3.40 -18.67
C ALA A 285 7.46 2.22 -19.62
N GLY A 286 6.24 1.69 -19.61
CA GLY A 286 5.81 0.64 -20.51
C GLY A 286 5.93 1.03 -21.97
N GLY A 287 5.96 0.01 -22.81
CA GLY A 287 6.14 0.14 -24.25
C GLY A 287 6.57 -1.17 -24.89
N GLY A 288 6.84 -1.11 -26.19
CA GLY A 288 7.10 -2.29 -27.01
C GLY A 288 5.86 -2.75 -27.76
N GLU A 289 6.07 -3.64 -28.72
CA GLU A 289 4.99 -4.21 -29.53
C GLU A 289 4.44 -5.49 -28.87
N ALA A 290 3.19 -5.81 -29.18
CA ALA A 290 2.65 -7.12 -28.85
C ALA A 290 3.13 -8.12 -29.90
N TYR A 291 3.93 -9.08 -29.48
CA TYR A 291 4.40 -10.15 -30.36
C TYR A 291 3.55 -11.42 -30.17
N PRO A 292 3.49 -12.31 -31.16
CA PRO A 292 2.85 -13.62 -30.99
C PRO A 292 3.37 -14.32 -29.72
N HIS A 293 2.44 -14.91 -28.98
CA HIS A 293 2.81 -15.67 -27.79
C HIS A 293 3.53 -16.95 -28.20
N LEU A 294 4.59 -17.29 -27.46
CA LEU A 294 5.16 -18.62 -27.53
C LEU A 294 4.10 -19.61 -27.07
N LEU A 295 3.79 -20.61 -27.91
CA LEU A 295 2.80 -21.62 -27.56
C LEU A 295 3.26 -22.38 -26.32
N ALA A 296 2.36 -22.57 -25.35
CA ALA A 296 2.63 -23.36 -24.17
C ALA A 296 3.08 -24.77 -24.58
N GLY A 297 4.28 -25.18 -24.15
CA GLY A 297 4.89 -26.47 -24.51
C GLY A 297 5.63 -26.49 -25.86
N ALA A 298 5.79 -25.36 -26.54
CA ALA A 298 6.65 -25.27 -27.72
C ALA A 298 8.11 -25.58 -27.34
N VAL A 299 8.74 -26.47 -28.11
CA VAL A 299 10.17 -26.75 -28.00
C VAL A 299 10.91 -25.81 -28.94
N LEU A 300 11.52 -24.77 -28.39
CA LEU A 300 12.32 -23.83 -29.17
C LEU A 300 13.57 -24.52 -29.75
N GLY A 301 13.99 -24.19 -30.95
CA GLY A 301 15.33 -24.46 -31.47
C GLY A 301 16.37 -23.51 -30.85
N LEU A 302 17.66 -23.84 -30.98
CA LEU A 302 18.73 -22.91 -30.59
C LEU A 302 18.77 -21.64 -31.46
N ASP A 303 18.24 -21.73 -32.68
CA ASP A 303 18.17 -20.61 -33.63
C ASP A 303 16.88 -19.81 -33.51
N ASP A 304 15.91 -20.29 -32.71
CA ASP A 304 14.64 -19.61 -32.56
C ASP A 304 14.82 -18.31 -31.77
N ALA A 305 14.31 -17.21 -32.34
CA ALA A 305 14.37 -15.90 -31.73
C ALA A 305 13.29 -15.73 -30.65
N VAL A 306 13.69 -15.18 -29.52
CA VAL A 306 12.83 -14.78 -28.40
C VAL A 306 12.92 -13.27 -28.22
N ILE A 307 11.79 -12.62 -27.97
CA ILE A 307 11.70 -11.19 -27.75
C ILE A 307 10.89 -10.89 -26.48
N ARG A 308 11.22 -9.84 -25.75
CA ARG A 308 10.41 -9.34 -24.64
C ARG A 308 9.09 -8.78 -25.16
N GLN A 309 8.00 -9.15 -24.51
CA GLN A 309 6.67 -8.61 -24.80
C GLN A 309 6.52 -7.15 -24.34
N ARG A 310 5.46 -6.50 -24.82
CA ARG A 310 4.99 -5.24 -24.22
C ARG A 310 4.79 -5.41 -22.70
N PHE A 311 5.11 -4.36 -21.95
CA PHE A 311 4.89 -4.29 -20.51
C PHE A 311 4.38 -2.88 -20.15
N ASP A 312 3.75 -2.75 -18.98
CA ASP A 312 3.16 -1.48 -18.53
C ASP A 312 4.19 -0.60 -17.81
N GLU A 313 5.06 -1.23 -17.02
CA GLU A 313 6.09 -0.54 -16.25
C GLU A 313 7.14 -1.52 -15.72
N ALA A 314 8.38 -1.07 -15.55
CA ALA A 314 9.41 -1.82 -14.84
C ALA A 314 10.21 -0.93 -13.88
N VAL A 315 10.54 -1.45 -12.70
CA VAL A 315 11.50 -0.88 -11.77
C VAL A 315 12.66 -1.86 -11.60
N VAL A 316 13.87 -1.40 -11.92
CA VAL A 316 15.09 -2.20 -11.84
C VAL A 316 15.96 -1.66 -10.70
N SER A 317 16.40 -2.55 -9.81
CA SER A 317 17.37 -2.22 -8.76
C SER A 317 18.10 -3.48 -8.29
N GLN A 318 19.41 -3.37 -8.05
CA GLN A 318 20.24 -4.46 -7.52
C GLN A 318 20.12 -5.80 -8.29
N GLY A 319 20.08 -5.75 -9.62
CA GLY A 319 19.97 -6.94 -10.46
C GLY A 319 18.62 -7.67 -10.40
N ARG A 320 17.58 -6.97 -9.94
CA ARG A 320 16.20 -7.47 -9.86
C ARG A 320 15.25 -6.51 -10.56
N ILE A 321 14.11 -7.03 -11.01
CA ILE A 321 13.07 -6.25 -11.68
C ILE A 321 11.73 -6.48 -10.99
N ALA A 322 11.05 -5.41 -10.60
CA ALA A 322 9.60 -5.40 -10.41
C ALA A 322 8.97 -4.98 -11.74
N LEU A 323 8.16 -5.86 -12.33
CA LEU A 323 7.60 -5.70 -13.66
C LEU A 323 6.07 -5.70 -13.58
N LEU A 324 5.41 -4.84 -14.34
CA LEU A 324 3.97 -4.81 -14.49
C LEU A 324 3.60 -5.18 -15.92
N ILE A 325 2.79 -6.22 -16.10
CA ILE A 325 2.28 -6.65 -17.42
C ILE A 325 0.77 -6.86 -17.34
N ASP A 326 0.02 -6.16 -18.19
CA ASP A 326 -1.44 -6.17 -18.22
C ASP A 326 -2.05 -6.00 -16.81
N GLY A 327 -1.45 -5.13 -15.99
CA GLY A 327 -1.86 -4.89 -14.59
C GLY A 327 -1.44 -5.96 -13.57
N HIS A 328 -0.67 -6.99 -13.98
CA HIS A 328 -0.18 -8.03 -13.10
C HIS A 328 1.30 -7.80 -12.71
N PRO A 329 1.60 -7.65 -11.41
CA PRO A 329 2.97 -7.46 -10.95
C PRO A 329 3.73 -8.79 -10.91
N LEU A 330 4.97 -8.77 -11.38
CA LEU A 330 5.89 -9.88 -11.40
C LEU A 330 7.25 -9.44 -10.85
N ARG A 331 7.97 -10.39 -10.24
CA ARG A 331 9.35 -10.20 -9.78
C ARG A 331 10.27 -11.07 -10.62
N LEU A 332 11.29 -10.46 -11.22
CA LEU A 332 12.35 -11.17 -11.93
C LEU A 332 13.66 -11.07 -11.15
N ASP A 333 14.37 -12.19 -11.06
CA ASP A 333 15.74 -12.29 -10.52
C ASP A 333 16.61 -13.11 -11.46
N GLY A 334 17.94 -13.03 -11.29
CA GLY A 334 18.90 -13.94 -11.94
C GLY A 334 18.66 -14.07 -13.45
N LEU A 335 18.47 -15.31 -13.91
CA LEU A 335 18.18 -15.62 -15.31
C LEU A 335 16.97 -14.84 -15.86
N GLY A 336 15.90 -14.66 -15.07
CA GLY A 336 14.73 -13.92 -15.54
C GLY A 336 15.03 -12.44 -15.82
N THR A 337 15.83 -11.81 -14.95
CA THR A 337 16.31 -10.43 -15.17
C THR A 337 17.20 -10.33 -16.40
N TYR A 338 18.17 -11.25 -16.52
CA TYR A 338 19.07 -11.30 -17.66
C TYR A 338 18.29 -11.46 -18.98
N LEU A 339 17.39 -12.45 -19.06
CA LEU A 339 16.61 -12.73 -20.28
C LEU A 339 15.72 -11.56 -20.68
N TRP A 340 15.06 -10.91 -19.72
CA TRP A 340 14.22 -9.73 -19.98
C TRP A 340 15.03 -8.54 -20.51
N GLN A 341 16.26 -8.36 -20.03
CA GLN A 341 17.15 -7.30 -20.49
C GLN A 341 17.74 -7.60 -21.88
N ALA A 342 18.18 -8.84 -22.09
CA ALA A 342 18.80 -9.29 -23.34
C ALA A 342 17.81 -9.27 -24.52
N THR A 343 16.53 -9.57 -24.25
CA THR A 343 15.49 -9.67 -25.29
C THR A 343 14.76 -8.34 -25.56
N ALA A 344 15.42 -7.20 -25.30
CA ALA A 344 14.91 -5.89 -25.71
C ALA A 344 14.77 -5.75 -27.25
N SER A 345 15.51 -6.56 -27.99
CA SER A 345 15.33 -6.89 -29.41
C SER A 345 15.27 -8.41 -29.58
N PRO A 346 14.86 -8.95 -30.73
CA PRO A 346 14.84 -10.40 -30.94
C PRO A 346 16.23 -11.00 -30.74
N GLN A 347 16.34 -12.06 -29.93
CA GLN A 347 17.59 -12.76 -29.66
C GLN A 347 17.41 -14.27 -29.88
N PRO A 348 18.29 -14.95 -30.64
CA PRO A 348 18.22 -16.39 -30.78
C PRO A 348 18.62 -17.06 -29.46
N LEU A 349 18.00 -18.19 -29.16
CA LEU A 349 18.20 -18.90 -27.90
C LEU A 349 19.68 -19.25 -27.62
N ARG A 350 20.45 -19.60 -28.65
CA ARG A 350 21.90 -19.86 -28.54
C ARG A 350 22.69 -18.67 -27.96
N ASP A 351 22.31 -17.45 -28.30
CA ASP A 351 23.00 -16.24 -27.85
C ASP A 351 22.62 -15.93 -26.39
N LEU A 352 21.36 -16.22 -26.02
CA LEU A 352 20.90 -16.15 -24.63
C LEU A 352 21.61 -17.18 -23.74
N VAL A 353 21.84 -18.40 -24.23
CA VAL A 353 22.61 -19.43 -23.51
C VAL A 353 24.07 -18.99 -23.33
N ALA A 354 24.72 -18.56 -24.40
CA ALA A 354 26.10 -18.12 -24.36
C ALA A 354 26.28 -16.86 -23.48
N GLY A 355 25.32 -15.94 -23.50
CA GLY A 355 25.32 -14.77 -22.63
C GLY A 355 25.07 -15.12 -21.17
N ALA A 356 24.13 -16.02 -20.87
CA ALA A 356 23.90 -16.51 -19.50
C ALA A 356 25.16 -17.19 -18.92
N GLN A 357 25.88 -17.98 -19.71
CA GLN A 357 27.15 -18.58 -19.26
C GLN A 357 28.25 -17.55 -19.00
N ARG A 358 28.27 -16.43 -19.75
CA ARG A 358 29.21 -15.33 -19.48
C ARG A 358 28.85 -14.58 -18.20
N GLU A 359 27.56 -14.36 -17.95
CA GLU A 359 27.06 -13.60 -16.80
C GLU A 359 27.16 -14.41 -15.49
N PHE A 360 26.73 -15.67 -15.50
CA PHE A 360 26.58 -16.49 -14.30
C PHE A 360 27.66 -17.58 -14.14
N GLY A 361 28.54 -17.72 -15.14
CA GLY A 361 29.56 -18.76 -15.20
C GLY A 361 29.12 -20.00 -15.98
N ALA A 362 30.11 -20.81 -16.38
CA ALA A 362 29.87 -22.01 -17.15
C ALA A 362 29.09 -23.05 -16.33
N HIS A 363 28.04 -23.61 -16.93
CA HIS A 363 27.22 -24.65 -16.31
C HIS A 363 26.86 -25.75 -17.33
N PRO A 364 27.01 -27.05 -16.99
CA PRO A 364 26.70 -28.15 -17.90
C PRO A 364 25.24 -28.18 -18.39
N GLN A 365 24.32 -27.59 -17.62
CA GLN A 365 22.88 -27.55 -17.93
C GLN A 365 22.42 -26.15 -18.37
N ALA A 366 23.32 -25.24 -18.74
CA ALA A 366 22.97 -23.86 -19.07
C ALA A 366 21.86 -23.76 -20.13
N GLU A 367 21.94 -24.57 -21.19
CA GLU A 367 20.91 -24.61 -22.23
C GLU A 367 19.54 -24.97 -21.66
N ARG A 368 19.46 -26.04 -20.87
CA ARG A 368 18.20 -26.48 -20.24
C ARG A 368 17.63 -25.39 -19.32
N LEU A 369 18.46 -24.80 -18.46
CA LEU A 369 18.02 -23.76 -17.52
C LEU A 369 17.48 -22.53 -18.24
N VAL A 370 18.13 -22.10 -19.32
CA VAL A 370 17.67 -20.98 -20.13
C VAL A 370 16.35 -21.32 -20.84
N ARG A 371 16.22 -22.53 -21.39
CA ARG A 371 14.95 -23.01 -21.99
C ARG A 371 13.80 -23.00 -20.99
N ASP A 372 14.03 -23.57 -19.81
CA ASP A 372 13.03 -23.66 -18.74
C ASP A 372 12.61 -22.25 -18.30
N ALA A 373 13.56 -21.34 -18.12
CA ALA A 373 13.29 -19.94 -17.77
C ALA A 373 12.54 -19.19 -18.89
N VAL A 374 12.89 -19.38 -20.16
CA VAL A 374 12.14 -18.78 -21.29
C VAL A 374 10.70 -19.29 -21.32
N ALA A 375 10.47 -20.59 -21.11
CA ALA A 375 9.13 -21.18 -21.09
C ALA A 375 8.28 -20.65 -19.91
N GLU A 376 8.90 -20.47 -18.74
CA GLU A 376 8.23 -19.87 -17.58
C GLU A 376 7.85 -18.41 -17.86
N LEU A 377 8.80 -17.61 -18.36
CA LEU A 377 8.55 -16.21 -18.70
C LEU A 377 7.50 -16.05 -19.82
N ALA A 378 7.48 -16.95 -20.80
CA ALA A 378 6.45 -16.99 -21.83
C ALA A 378 5.04 -17.26 -21.25
N THR A 379 4.95 -18.16 -20.26
CA THR A 379 3.69 -18.47 -19.57
C THR A 379 3.11 -17.22 -18.89
N HIS A 380 3.98 -16.37 -18.35
CA HIS A 380 3.61 -15.09 -17.74
C HIS A 380 3.53 -13.92 -18.74
N ARG A 381 3.58 -14.19 -20.05
CA ARG A 381 3.54 -13.20 -21.14
C ARG A 381 4.66 -12.17 -21.06
N VAL A 382 5.78 -12.52 -20.43
CA VAL A 382 6.98 -11.67 -20.34
C VAL A 382 7.80 -11.76 -21.63
N LEU A 383 7.85 -12.93 -22.25
CA LEU A 383 8.56 -13.21 -23.51
C LEU A 383 7.60 -13.73 -24.59
N GLY A 384 7.94 -13.50 -25.86
CA GLY A 384 7.19 -13.87 -27.05
C GLY A 384 8.09 -14.36 -28.19
N ASP A 385 7.46 -14.71 -29.31
CA ASP A 385 8.14 -15.16 -30.53
C ASP A 385 8.80 -13.97 -31.25
N GLY A 386 10.12 -14.01 -31.36
CA GLY A 386 10.92 -12.96 -32.00
C GLY A 386 11.00 -13.06 -33.52
N HIS A 387 10.56 -14.15 -34.14
CA HIS A 387 10.62 -14.29 -35.61
C HIS A 387 9.67 -13.32 -36.31
N ALA A 388 8.53 -13.02 -35.69
CA ALA A 388 7.54 -12.09 -36.23
C ALA A 388 8.00 -10.62 -36.20
N ALA A 389 9.07 -10.30 -35.47
CA ALA A 389 9.63 -8.95 -35.36
C ALA A 389 10.72 -8.65 -36.39
N ALA A 390 11.18 -9.67 -37.13
CA ALA A 390 12.29 -9.57 -38.09
C ALA A 390 11.82 -9.39 -39.56
N GLY A 391 10.50 -9.31 -39.80
CA GLY A 391 9.89 -8.99 -41.09
C GLY A 391 8.97 -7.79 -40.95
#